data_AF-A0A956Z406-F1
#
_entry.id   AF-A0A956Z406-F1
#
_cell.length_a   1.000
_cell.length_b   1.000
_cell.length_c   1.000
_cell.angle_alpha   90.00
_cell.angle_beta   90.00
_cell.angle_gamma   90.00
#
_symmetry.space_group_name_H-M   'P 1'
#
loop_
_entity.id
_entity.type
_entity.pdbx_description
1 polymer ?
#
loop_
_entity_poly.entity_id
_entity_poly.type
_entity_poly.pdbx_seq_one_letter_code
_entity_poly.pdbx_strand_id
1 'polypeptide(L)'
;MLKTARSRTILRSIILMSLLLMTGAASAQSGADTGQGAFFTGEYPNALAEIGIPQADIDARIETAFQQLFYGNDTTQRVYYPVGDDMAYVLDIANNDVRSEGMSYGMMIAVQMDKQA
;
A
#
# COMPACT_ATOMS: atom_id res chain seq x y z
N MET A 1 1.19 -62.58 -11.11
CA MET A 1 0.49 -62.04 -9.91
C MET A 1 1.31 -61.08 -9.04
N LEU A 2 2.57 -60.72 -9.37
CA LEU A 2 3.43 -59.86 -8.52
C LEU A 2 3.55 -58.37 -8.96
N LYS A 3 2.94 -57.94 -10.07
CA LYS A 3 3.08 -56.55 -10.57
C LYS A 3 2.17 -55.54 -9.85
N THR A 4 1.09 -55.96 -9.21
CA THR A 4 0.07 -55.05 -8.65
C THR A 4 0.42 -54.51 -7.26
N ALA A 5 1.32 -55.17 -6.52
CA ALA A 5 1.70 -54.75 -5.16
C ALA A 5 2.72 -53.60 -5.15
N ARG A 6 3.71 -53.60 -6.06
CA ARG A 6 4.74 -52.54 -6.14
C ARG A 6 4.18 -51.18 -6.58
N SER A 7 3.12 -51.16 -7.40
CA SER A 7 2.50 -49.93 -7.89
C SER A 7 1.74 -49.14 -6.80
N ARG A 8 1.17 -49.84 -5.80
CA ARG A 8 0.42 -49.21 -4.70
C ARG A 8 1.35 -48.60 -3.65
N THR A 9 2.56 -49.14 -3.51
CA THR A 9 3.58 -48.58 -2.63
C THR A 9 4.18 -47.30 -3.21
N ILE A 10 4.48 -47.28 -4.52
CA ILE A 10 5.02 -46.10 -5.20
C ILE A 10 4.00 -44.94 -5.21
N LEU A 11 2.72 -45.22 -5.43
CA LEU A 11 1.67 -44.20 -5.44
C LEU A 11 1.38 -43.60 -4.05
N ARG A 12 1.52 -44.40 -2.97
CA ARG A 12 1.41 -43.91 -1.57
C ARG A 12 2.62 -43.08 -1.14
N SER A 13 3.82 -43.39 -1.64
CA SER A 13 5.03 -42.60 -1.38
C SER A 13 5.01 -41.25 -2.09
N ILE A 14 4.40 -41.15 -3.27
CA ILE A 14 4.27 -39.86 -3.99
C ILE A 14 3.29 -38.93 -3.26
N ILE A 15 2.16 -39.45 -2.75
CA ILE A 15 1.16 -38.64 -2.02
C ILE A 15 1.69 -38.16 -0.67
N LEU A 16 2.55 -38.94 0.01
CA LEU A 16 3.22 -38.51 1.25
C LEU A 16 4.36 -37.50 1.00
N MET A 17 4.99 -37.54 -0.17
CA MET A 17 6.07 -36.61 -0.54
C MET A 17 5.54 -35.28 -1.12
N SER A 18 4.28 -35.23 -1.56
CA SER A 18 3.56 -33.99 -1.90
C SER A 18 2.93 -33.28 -0.69
N LEU A 19 2.90 -33.90 0.50
CA LEU A 19 2.36 -33.30 1.72
C LEU A 19 3.43 -32.57 2.57
N LEU A 20 4.69 -32.54 2.09
CA LEU A 20 5.84 -31.96 2.81
C LEU A 20 6.55 -30.85 2.02
N LEU A 21 5.85 -30.16 1.12
CA LEU A 21 6.37 -28.97 0.46
C LEU A 21 5.40 -27.81 0.66
N MET A 22 5.81 -26.93 1.59
CA MET A 22 5.51 -25.51 1.63
C MET A 22 4.24 -25.10 2.39
N THR A 23 4.21 -25.46 3.68
CA THR A 23 3.79 -24.50 4.70
C THR A 23 4.70 -23.26 4.59
N GLY A 24 4.29 -22.28 3.79
CA GLY A 24 4.88 -20.95 3.82
C GLY A 24 4.47 -20.26 5.12
N ALA A 25 5.23 -20.48 6.18
CA ALA A 25 5.21 -19.56 7.32
C ALA A 25 5.77 -18.23 6.80
N ALA A 26 4.90 -17.28 6.51
CA ALA A 26 5.27 -15.87 6.42
C ALA A 26 5.70 -15.45 7.82
N SER A 27 6.99 -15.60 8.12
CA SER A 27 7.58 -14.93 9.26
C SER A 27 7.59 -13.44 8.95
N ALA A 28 6.62 -12.71 9.51
CA ALA A 28 6.74 -11.27 9.67
C ALA A 28 7.94 -11.04 10.59
N GLN A 29 9.09 -10.74 9.98
CA GLN A 29 10.30 -10.38 10.70
C GLN A 29 10.03 -8.99 11.31
N SER A 30 9.57 -8.94 12.56
CA SER A 30 9.52 -7.69 13.31
C SER A 30 10.96 -7.21 13.48
N GLY A 31 11.32 -6.14 12.76
CA GLY A 31 12.62 -5.49 12.87
C GLY A 31 12.94 -5.24 14.34
N ALA A 32 14.13 -5.65 14.77
CA ALA A 32 14.60 -5.36 16.12
C ALA A 32 14.63 -3.83 16.29
N ASP A 33 13.90 -3.32 17.30
CA ASP A 33 13.94 -1.90 17.63
C ASP A 33 15.36 -1.55 18.12
N THR A 34 16.13 -0.92 17.24
CA THR A 34 17.48 -0.44 17.53
C THR A 34 17.45 0.90 18.28
N GLY A 35 16.27 1.44 18.58
CA GLY A 35 16.05 2.80 19.09
C GLY A 35 16.39 3.90 18.07
N GLN A 36 16.67 3.54 16.82
CA GLN A 36 17.03 4.46 15.75
C GLN A 36 15.78 4.87 14.95
N GLY A 37 15.66 6.16 14.61
CA GLY A 37 14.53 6.67 13.82
C GLY A 37 14.60 6.33 12.34
N ALA A 38 13.46 6.39 11.65
CA ALA A 38 13.28 6.04 10.22
C ALA A 38 14.26 6.74 9.27
N PHE A 39 14.71 7.96 9.61
CA PHE A 39 15.74 8.65 8.83
C PHE A 39 17.07 7.87 8.74
N PHE A 40 17.47 7.18 9.81
CA PHE A 40 18.72 6.41 9.86
C PHE A 40 18.56 4.99 9.34
N THR A 41 17.37 4.41 9.48
CA THR A 41 17.12 3.01 9.14
C THR A 41 16.57 2.85 7.72
N GLY A 42 15.90 3.85 7.17
CA GLY A 42 15.11 3.75 5.93
C GLY A 42 13.81 2.96 6.10
N GLU A 43 13.53 2.45 7.30
CA GLU A 43 12.38 1.61 7.60
C GLU A 43 11.28 2.46 8.23
N TYR A 44 10.10 2.49 7.60
CA TYR A 44 8.93 3.23 8.07
C TYR A 44 7.86 2.25 8.56
N PRO A 45 7.50 2.25 9.86
CA PRO A 45 6.48 1.36 10.39
C PRO A 45 5.12 1.58 9.74
N ASN A 46 4.46 0.48 9.35
CA ASN A 46 3.09 0.54 8.87
C ASN A 46 2.12 0.27 10.02
N ALA A 47 1.75 1.33 10.75
CA ALA A 47 0.85 1.25 11.89
C ALA A 47 -0.53 0.65 11.56
N LEU A 48 -1.01 0.79 10.31
CA LEU A 48 -2.28 0.20 9.88
C LEU A 48 -2.16 -1.31 9.70
N ALA A 49 -1.03 -1.78 9.17
CA ALA A 49 -0.75 -3.21 9.06
C ALA A 49 -0.56 -3.85 10.45
N GLU A 50 0.07 -3.13 11.40
CA GLU A 50 0.27 -3.60 12.78
C GLU A 50 -1.04 -3.88 13.53
N ILE A 51 -2.10 -3.13 13.23
CA ILE A 51 -3.44 -3.37 13.79
C ILE A 51 -4.26 -4.39 12.97
N GLY A 52 -3.65 -5.04 11.96
CA GLY A 52 -4.24 -6.15 11.22
C GLY A 52 -4.99 -5.77 9.94
N ILE A 53 -4.82 -4.55 9.42
CA ILE A 53 -5.41 -4.16 8.12
C ILE A 53 -4.55 -4.74 6.99
N PRO A 54 -5.13 -5.45 5.99
CA PRO A 54 -4.38 -5.96 4.86
C PRO A 54 -3.69 -4.84 4.05
N GLN A 55 -2.45 -5.08 3.62
CA GLN A 55 -1.68 -4.09 2.85
C GLN A 55 -2.43 -3.61 1.60
N ALA A 56 -3.09 -4.53 0.88
CA ALA A 56 -3.86 -4.18 -0.31
C ALA A 56 -5.00 -3.18 -0.01
N ASP A 57 -5.65 -3.30 1.15
CA ASP A 57 -6.71 -2.38 1.55
C ASP A 57 -6.15 -1.01 1.97
N ILE A 58 -4.95 -0.99 2.57
CA ILE A 58 -4.23 0.24 2.92
C ILE A 58 -3.86 1.01 1.65
N ASP A 59 -3.21 0.33 0.69
CA ASP A 59 -2.77 0.93 -0.56
C ASP A 59 -3.97 1.45 -1.36
N ALA A 60 -5.03 0.64 -1.46
CA ALA A 60 -6.27 1.04 -2.13
C ALA A 60 -6.90 2.27 -1.46
N ARG A 61 -6.87 2.36 -0.12
CA ARG A 61 -7.43 3.49 0.61
C ARG A 61 -6.61 4.77 0.41
N ILE A 62 -5.29 4.67 0.40
CA ILE A 62 -4.39 5.80 0.12
C ILE A 62 -4.64 6.35 -1.29
N GLU A 63 -4.66 5.46 -2.30
CA GLU A 63 -4.92 5.86 -3.68
C GLU A 63 -6.33 6.46 -3.83
N THR A 64 -7.35 5.84 -3.23
CA THR A 64 -8.72 6.36 -3.25
C THR A 64 -8.80 7.76 -2.63
N ALA A 65 -8.10 8.01 -1.52
CA ALA A 65 -8.07 9.33 -0.88
C ALA A 65 -7.38 10.37 -1.76
N PHE A 66 -6.27 10.01 -2.40
CA PHE A 66 -5.58 10.88 -3.35
C PHE A 66 -6.50 11.23 -4.53
N GLN A 67 -7.11 10.23 -5.18
CA GLN A 67 -8.05 10.44 -6.28
C GLN A 67 -9.23 11.31 -5.86
N GLN A 68 -9.82 11.08 -4.69
CA GLN A 68 -10.93 11.87 -4.19
C GLN A 68 -10.56 13.35 -3.98
N LEU A 69 -9.40 13.63 -3.38
CA LEU A 69 -8.98 15.00 -3.07
C LEU A 69 -8.44 15.76 -4.27
N PHE A 70 -7.82 15.06 -5.24
CA PHE A 70 -7.21 15.71 -6.40
C PHE A 70 -8.11 15.74 -7.64
N TYR A 71 -8.88 14.67 -7.87
CA TYR A 71 -9.64 14.44 -9.10
C TYR A 71 -11.07 13.99 -8.86
N GLY A 72 -11.54 14.05 -7.62
CA GLY A 72 -12.91 13.70 -7.26
C GLY A 72 -13.93 14.72 -7.76
N ASN A 73 -15.18 14.55 -7.32
CA ASN A 73 -16.26 15.46 -7.66
C ASN A 73 -15.98 16.92 -7.24
N ASP A 74 -16.20 17.85 -8.17
CA ASP A 74 -15.94 19.30 -8.02
C ASP A 74 -16.61 19.95 -6.81
N THR A 75 -17.83 19.52 -6.45
CA THR A 75 -18.62 20.20 -5.41
C THR A 75 -18.59 19.51 -4.05
N THR A 76 -18.11 18.28 -3.98
CA THR A 76 -18.23 17.45 -2.76
C THR A 76 -16.93 16.80 -2.31
N GLN A 77 -15.87 16.81 -3.12
CA GLN A 77 -14.69 15.98 -2.86
C GLN A 77 -13.36 16.68 -3.08
N ARG A 78 -13.10 17.19 -4.30
CA ARG A 78 -11.76 17.68 -4.64
C ARG A 78 -11.46 19.06 -4.07
N VAL A 79 -10.18 19.29 -3.83
CA VAL A 79 -9.62 20.58 -3.40
C VAL A 79 -8.53 21.10 -4.34
N TYR A 80 -8.04 20.27 -5.27
CA TYR A 80 -7.04 20.62 -6.28
C TYR A 80 -7.70 21.06 -7.60
N TYR A 81 -7.25 22.17 -8.20
CA TYR A 81 -7.81 22.78 -9.39
C TYR A 81 -6.74 23.16 -10.42
N PRO A 82 -6.60 22.41 -11.54
CA PRO A 82 -5.79 22.82 -12.67
C PRO A 82 -6.29 24.12 -13.31
N VAL A 83 -5.35 24.94 -13.77
CA VAL A 83 -5.58 26.20 -14.48
C VAL A 83 -4.62 26.26 -15.66
N GLY A 84 -5.16 26.30 -16.88
CA GLY A 84 -4.32 26.20 -18.07
C GLY A 84 -3.63 24.84 -18.15
N ASP A 85 -2.44 24.83 -18.75
CA ASP A 85 -1.71 23.60 -19.06
C ASP A 85 -0.55 23.32 -18.08
N ASP A 86 -0.14 24.30 -17.26
CA ASP A 86 1.09 24.26 -16.46
C ASP A 86 0.92 24.72 -15.00
N MET A 87 -0.32 25.00 -14.57
CA MET A 87 -0.59 25.48 -13.21
C MET A 87 -1.76 24.74 -12.57
N ALA A 88 -1.75 24.72 -11.25
CA ALA A 88 -2.88 24.31 -10.43
C ALA A 88 -2.80 24.96 -9.05
N TYR A 89 -3.93 24.99 -8.34
CA TYR A 89 -4.00 25.45 -6.95
C TYR A 89 -4.80 24.50 -6.06
N VAL A 90 -4.56 24.59 -4.75
CA VAL A 90 -5.36 23.93 -3.72
C VAL A 90 -6.24 24.98 -3.04
N LEU A 91 -7.56 24.79 -3.09
CA LEU A 91 -8.57 25.73 -2.61
C LEU A 91 -8.99 25.42 -1.18
N ASP A 92 -9.00 26.42 -0.30
CA ASP A 92 -9.80 26.37 0.92
C ASP A 92 -11.26 26.59 0.53
N ILE A 93 -12.03 25.51 0.47
CA ILE A 93 -13.43 25.52 0.02
C ILE A 93 -14.31 26.38 0.94
N ALA A 94 -14.01 26.43 2.25
CA ALA A 94 -14.85 27.13 3.22
C ALA A 94 -14.67 28.65 3.15
N ASN A 95 -13.44 29.10 2.89
CA ASN A 95 -13.10 30.52 2.81
C ASN A 95 -13.03 31.06 1.38
N ASN A 96 -13.05 30.17 0.38
CA ASN A 96 -12.95 30.51 -1.04
C ASN A 96 -11.68 31.32 -1.37
N ASP A 97 -10.55 30.94 -0.76
CA ASP A 97 -9.22 31.52 -0.98
C ASP A 97 -8.14 30.44 -1.17
N VAL A 98 -6.99 30.83 -1.71
CA VAL A 98 -5.81 29.96 -1.84
C VAL A 98 -4.80 30.37 -0.79
N ARG A 99 -4.37 29.41 0.04
CA ARG A 99 -3.39 29.63 1.11
C ARG A 99 -2.08 28.92 0.84
N SER A 100 -0.98 29.52 1.26
CA SER A 100 0.36 28.94 1.12
C SER A 100 0.50 27.58 1.81
N GLU A 101 -0.21 27.37 2.92
CA GLU A 101 -0.28 26.09 3.62
C GLU A 101 -0.96 25.00 2.77
N GLY A 102 -2.10 25.32 2.15
CA GLY A 102 -2.79 24.39 1.25
C GLY A 102 -1.93 23.99 0.05
N MET A 103 -1.21 24.96 -0.52
CA MET A 103 -0.25 24.70 -1.60
C MET A 103 0.91 23.83 -1.13
N SER A 104 1.50 24.10 0.04
CA SER A 104 2.61 23.30 0.56
C SER A 104 2.17 21.87 0.93
N TYR A 105 0.95 21.70 1.44
CA TYR A 105 0.36 20.37 1.65
C TYR A 105 0.16 19.64 0.32
N GLY A 106 -0.41 20.31 -0.70
CA GLY A 106 -0.57 19.72 -2.03
C GLY A 106 0.74 19.24 -2.63
N MET A 107 1.79 20.06 -2.57
CA MET A 107 3.14 19.69 -3.02
C MET A 107 3.72 18.51 -2.24
N MET A 108 3.57 18.50 -0.91
CA MET A 108 4.05 17.41 -0.06
C MET A 108 3.33 16.09 -0.36
N ILE A 109 2.01 16.14 -0.57
CA ILE A 109 1.24 14.95 -0.95
C ILE A 109 1.68 14.46 -2.33
N ALA A 110 1.82 15.36 -3.31
CA ALA A 110 2.22 14.99 -4.67
C ALA A 110 3.59 14.29 -4.71
N VAL A 111 4.59 14.80 -3.98
CA VAL A 111 5.92 14.18 -3.95
C VAL A 111 5.91 12.82 -3.24
N GLN A 112 5.17 12.67 -2.14
CA GLN A 112 5.08 11.39 -1.42
C GLN A 112 4.30 10.32 -2.20
N MET A 113 3.43 10.74 -3.11
CA MET A 113 2.65 9.87 -4.01
C MET A 113 3.32 9.67 -5.38
N ASP A 114 4.53 10.19 -5.59
CA ASP A 114 5.28 10.15 -6.86
C ASP A 114 4.46 10.71 -8.04
N LYS A 115 3.88 11.91 -7.89
CA LYS A 115 3.06 12.60 -8.91
C LYS A 115 3.73 13.91 -9.33
N GLN A 116 4.46 13.89 -10.45
CA GLN A 116 5.26 15.03 -10.94
C GLN A 116 4.59 15.90 -12.02
N ALA A 117 3.42 15.50 -12.53
CA ALA A 117 2.79 16.05 -13.73
C ALA A 117 2.78 17.59 -13.82
#